data_AF-A0A367IVH6-F1
#
_entry.id   AF-A0A367IVH6-F1
#
_cell.length_a   1.000
_cell.length_b   1.000
_cell.length_c   1.000
_cell.angle_alpha   90.00
_cell.angle_beta   90.00
_cell.angle_gamma   90.00
#
_symmetry.space_group_name_H-M   'P 1'
#
loop_
_entity.id
_entity.type
_entity.pdbx_description
1 polymer ?
#
loop_
_entity_poly.entity_id
_entity_poly.type
_entity_poly.pdbx_seq_one_letter_code
_entity_poly.pdbx_strand_id
1 'polypeptide(L)'
;MVAKTRLRLVDDLNVQVAESLRLAAVRKEEAKKKHTAFYQKLKAERDKTYAEKDKAKQLYDDACAEIENLKAKTNKSSGDREKHQRQLDAALIDCDNKKNLYLLAISVANAERAKYFEEDMPVLADVKELDASRTLTLKAILRHYISLESQLLTTVQKCHDDVLTTVEKIDPLIDASVFTRNALNTEDINEKAANVAFSFMPWNGGANAADTIIDRDDSLVASDSAIIFLNNKLVKNRKQLNTLGDDLSKKSSELSQLNLADNKASPDYDKSKEKMMELEREITLLSTQKVRVKSELDLIIQNIGDDGLRAQNHDFKSSSFTIPTTCDFCNSTIWGLSNKGLTCK
;
A
#
# COMPACT_ATOMS: atom_id res chain seq x y z
N MET A 1 -2.82 11.33 -2.40
CA MET A 1 -2.16 12.11 -3.48
C MET A 1 -2.18 11.35 -4.80
N VAL A 2 -1.65 10.12 -4.85
CA VAL A 2 -1.65 9.22 -6.03
C VAL A 2 -2.98 9.16 -6.78
N ALA A 3 -4.11 8.93 -6.07
CA ALA A 3 -5.43 8.86 -6.69
C ALA A 3 -5.82 10.15 -7.45
N LYS A 4 -5.53 11.32 -6.87
CA LYS A 4 -5.81 12.62 -7.51
C LYS A 4 -4.94 12.82 -8.76
N THR A 5 -3.66 12.44 -8.70
CA THR A 5 -2.76 12.54 -9.86
C THR A 5 -3.20 11.63 -11.00
N ARG A 6 -3.64 10.40 -10.69
CA ARG A 6 -4.19 9.48 -11.70
C ARG A 6 -5.48 10.00 -12.33
N LEU A 7 -6.38 10.59 -11.53
CA LEU A 7 -7.60 11.21 -12.05
C LEU A 7 -7.27 12.37 -13.00
N ARG A 8 -6.34 13.25 -12.61
CA ARG A 8 -5.89 14.35 -13.45
C ARG A 8 -5.27 13.86 -14.76
N LEU A 9 -4.51 12.77 -14.74
CA LEU A 9 -3.97 12.17 -15.96
C LEU A 9 -5.11 11.77 -16.92
N VAL A 10 -6.20 11.19 -16.42
CA VAL A 10 -7.36 10.83 -17.26
C VAL A 10 -7.92 12.07 -17.96
N ASP A 11 -8.09 13.18 -17.24
CA ASP A 11 -8.57 14.44 -17.82
C ASP A 11 -7.58 14.99 -18.87
N ASP A 12 -6.28 14.98 -18.55
CA ASP A 12 -5.22 15.43 -19.46
C ASP A 12 -5.12 14.55 -20.72
N LEU A 13 -5.29 13.23 -20.60
CA LEU A 13 -5.32 12.31 -21.74
C LEU A 13 -6.54 12.56 -22.63
N ASN A 14 -7.72 12.78 -22.04
CA ASN A 14 -8.92 13.07 -22.81
C ASN A 14 -8.78 14.38 -23.61
N VAL A 15 -8.36 15.46 -22.95
CA VAL A 15 -8.31 16.79 -23.57
C VAL A 15 -7.08 16.94 -24.46
N GLN A 16 -5.90 16.59 -23.97
CA GLN A 16 -4.64 16.94 -24.62
C GLN A 16 -4.19 15.91 -25.66
N VAL A 17 -4.66 14.65 -25.55
CA VAL A 17 -4.28 13.56 -26.46
C VAL A 17 -5.45 13.15 -27.35
N ALA A 18 -6.55 12.66 -26.76
CA ALA A 18 -7.67 12.10 -27.53
C ALA A 18 -8.37 13.16 -28.38
N GLU A 19 -8.75 14.30 -27.79
CA GLU A 19 -9.41 15.38 -28.52
C GLU A 19 -8.47 16.04 -29.54
N SER A 20 -7.20 16.28 -29.17
CA SER A 20 -6.17 16.76 -30.10
C SER A 20 -6.03 15.85 -31.33
N LEU A 21 -6.03 14.53 -31.12
CA LEU A 21 -5.94 13.55 -32.21
C LEU A 21 -7.18 13.58 -33.09
N ARG A 22 -8.38 13.64 -32.49
CA ARG A 22 -9.65 13.74 -33.21
C ARG A 22 -9.69 14.98 -34.10
N LEU A 23 -9.35 16.15 -33.55
CA LEU A 23 -9.31 17.41 -34.28
C LEU A 23 -8.24 17.41 -35.38
N ALA A 24 -7.07 16.81 -35.13
CA ALA A 24 -6.05 16.64 -36.15
C ALA A 24 -6.56 15.76 -37.31
N ALA A 25 -7.20 14.63 -37.01
CA ALA A 25 -7.75 13.73 -38.02
C ALA A 25 -8.78 14.44 -38.90
N VAL A 26 -9.75 15.15 -38.31
CA VAL A 26 -10.77 15.91 -39.05
C VAL A 26 -10.13 16.94 -39.98
N ARG A 27 -9.22 17.78 -39.47
CA ARG A 27 -8.56 18.81 -40.28
C ARG A 27 -7.74 18.23 -41.43
N LYS A 28 -7.03 17.13 -41.21
CA LYS A 28 -6.22 16.47 -42.25
C LYS A 28 -7.09 15.79 -43.32
N GLU A 29 -8.20 15.19 -42.92
CA GLU A 29 -9.16 14.61 -43.88
C GLU A 29 -9.86 15.69 -44.72
N GLU A 30 -10.23 16.83 -44.14
CA GLU A 30 -10.77 17.97 -44.89
C GLU A 30 -9.76 18.53 -45.90
N ALA A 31 -8.49 18.69 -45.50
CA ALA A 31 -7.44 19.13 -46.40
C ALA A 31 -7.26 18.16 -47.59
N LYS A 32 -7.22 16.86 -47.31
CA LYS A 32 -7.14 15.81 -48.35
C LYS A 32 -8.33 15.91 -49.32
N LYS A 33 -9.56 16.04 -48.82
CA LYS A 33 -10.77 16.19 -49.66
C LYS A 33 -10.67 17.41 -50.59
N LYS A 34 -10.19 18.55 -50.08
CA LYS A 34 -9.98 19.76 -50.89
C LYS A 34 -8.95 19.53 -52.01
N HIS A 35 -7.82 18.88 -51.71
CA HIS A 35 -6.82 18.54 -52.73
C HIS A 35 -7.38 17.57 -53.79
N THR A 36 -8.10 16.53 -53.38
CA THR A 36 -8.71 15.58 -54.31
C THR A 36 -9.76 16.26 -55.21
N ALA A 37 -10.61 17.11 -54.64
CA ALA A 37 -11.62 17.84 -55.40
C ALA A 37 -10.98 18.81 -56.40
N PHE A 38 -9.92 19.53 -56.00
CA PHE A 38 -9.20 20.44 -56.89
C PHE A 38 -8.53 19.68 -58.05
N TYR A 39 -7.89 18.54 -57.76
CA TYR A 39 -7.31 17.67 -58.79
C TYR A 39 -8.36 17.20 -59.81
N GLN A 40 -9.53 16.76 -59.35
CA GLN A 40 -10.62 16.34 -60.23
C GLN A 40 -11.11 17.51 -61.11
N LYS A 41 -11.23 18.71 -60.54
CA LYS A 41 -11.61 19.92 -61.28
C LYS A 41 -10.59 20.26 -62.37
N LEU A 42 -9.30 20.24 -62.04
CA LEU A 42 -8.23 20.55 -63.00
C LEU A 42 -8.22 19.55 -64.16
N LYS A 43 -8.39 18.27 -63.85
CA LYS A 43 -8.51 17.22 -64.87
C LYS A 43 -9.73 17.45 -65.79
N ALA A 44 -10.87 17.86 -65.22
CA ALA A 44 -12.09 18.10 -65.99
C ALA A 44 -11.97 19.30 -66.94
N GLU A 45 -11.32 20.40 -66.53
CA GLU A 45 -11.05 21.54 -67.41
C GLU A 45 -10.15 21.15 -68.59
N ARG A 46 -9.08 20.39 -68.34
CA ARG A 46 -8.22 19.86 -69.41
C ARG A 46 -9.00 18.97 -70.38
N ASP A 47 -9.79 18.03 -69.86
CA ASP A 47 -10.57 17.11 -70.68
C ASP A 47 -11.61 17.86 -71.53
N LYS A 48 -12.17 18.96 -71.00
CA LYS A 48 -13.04 19.88 -71.74
C LYS A 48 -12.30 20.57 -72.89
N THR A 49 -11.12 21.15 -72.65
CA THR A 49 -10.32 21.77 -73.71
C THR A 49 -9.93 20.78 -74.81
N TYR A 50 -9.58 19.55 -74.43
CA TYR A 50 -9.28 18.49 -75.40
C TYR A 50 -10.50 18.14 -76.25
N ALA A 51 -11.68 18.04 -75.64
CA ALA A 51 -12.94 17.81 -76.36
C ALA A 51 -13.30 18.98 -77.28
N GLU A 52 -13.05 20.22 -76.88
CA GLU A 52 -13.24 21.41 -77.74
C GLU A 52 -12.30 21.38 -78.96
N LYS A 53 -11.04 20.98 -78.77
CA LYS A 53 -10.08 20.78 -79.86
C LYS A 53 -10.51 19.65 -80.81
N ASP A 54 -11.00 18.52 -80.29
CA ASP A 54 -11.51 17.42 -81.11
C ASP A 54 -12.77 17.83 -81.89
N LYS A 55 -13.66 18.61 -81.26
CA LYS A 55 -14.84 19.17 -81.94
C LYS A 55 -14.46 20.15 -83.05
N ALA A 56 -13.48 21.01 -82.82
CA ALA A 56 -12.97 21.94 -83.84
C ALA A 56 -12.35 21.18 -85.03
N LYS A 57 -11.66 20.07 -84.76
CA LYS A 57 -11.16 19.16 -85.81
C LYS A 57 -12.31 18.58 -86.63
N GLN A 58 -13.35 18.04 -85.97
CA GLN A 58 -14.49 17.44 -86.67
C GLN A 58 -15.17 18.46 -87.59
N LEU A 59 -15.39 19.69 -87.12
CA LEU A 59 -16.00 20.75 -87.94
C LEU A 59 -15.14 21.13 -89.15
N TYR A 60 -13.82 21.09 -89.02
CA TYR A 60 -12.91 21.30 -90.14
C TYR A 60 -12.94 20.14 -91.14
N ASP A 61 -12.94 18.89 -90.66
CA ASP A 61 -13.03 17.69 -91.50
C ASP A 61 -14.37 17.67 -92.28
N ASP A 62 -15.47 18.04 -91.62
CA ASP A 62 -16.80 18.15 -92.24
C ASP A 62 -16.83 19.22 -93.34
N ALA A 63 -16.23 20.40 -93.09
CA ALA A 63 -16.11 21.46 -94.09
C ALA A 63 -15.24 21.03 -95.29
N CYS A 64 -14.17 20.28 -95.06
CA CYS A 64 -13.37 19.68 -96.13
C CYS A 64 -14.20 18.69 -96.98
N ALA A 65 -14.99 17.83 -96.32
CA ALA A 65 -15.86 16.87 -97.00
C ALA A 65 -16.96 17.57 -97.82
N GLU A 66 -17.52 18.67 -97.32
CA GLU A 66 -18.51 19.48 -98.04
C GLU A 66 -17.93 20.07 -99.33
N ILE A 67 -16.71 20.63 -99.28
CA ILE A 67 -16.01 21.17 -100.45
C ILE A 67 -15.85 20.09 -101.53
N GLU A 68 -15.39 18.89 -101.15
CA GLU A 68 -15.22 17.78 -102.10
C GLU A 68 -16.55 17.34 -102.73
N ASN A 69 -17.62 17.30 -101.92
CA ASN A 69 -18.97 17.02 -102.41
C ASN A 69 -19.48 18.09 -103.39
N LEU A 70 -19.23 19.37 -103.12
CA LEU A 70 -19.61 20.47 -104.00
C LEU A 70 -18.81 20.45 -105.31
N LYS A 71 -17.48 20.22 -105.26
CA LYS A 71 -16.64 20.04 -106.46
C LYS A 71 -17.16 18.91 -107.34
N ALA A 72 -17.50 17.76 -106.75
CA ALA A 72 -18.03 16.61 -107.48
C ALA A 72 -19.39 16.92 -108.16
N LYS A 73 -20.25 17.73 -107.53
CA LYS A 73 -21.54 18.18 -108.11
C LYS A 73 -21.33 19.19 -109.24
N THR A 74 -20.44 20.16 -109.06
CA THR A 74 -20.13 21.18 -110.09
C THR A 74 -19.56 20.55 -111.37
N ASN A 75 -18.73 19.50 -111.23
CA ASN A 75 -18.18 18.77 -112.38
C ASN A 75 -19.20 17.93 -113.17
N LYS A 76 -20.37 17.62 -112.57
CA LYS A 76 -21.42 16.78 -113.19
C LYS A 76 -22.61 17.59 -113.75
N SER A 77 -22.76 18.87 -113.40
CA SER A 77 -23.91 19.69 -113.80
C SER A 77 -23.68 20.46 -115.11
N SER A 78 -24.62 20.39 -116.06
CA SER A 78 -24.57 21.09 -117.35
C SER A 78 -25.31 22.45 -117.35
N GLY A 79 -26.08 22.77 -116.30
CA GLY A 79 -26.71 24.07 -116.04
C GLY A 79 -26.49 24.51 -114.59
N ASP A 80 -26.60 25.82 -114.29
CA ASP A 80 -26.34 26.43 -112.96
C ASP A 80 -24.86 26.51 -112.48
N ARG A 81 -23.87 26.50 -113.38
CA ARG A 81 -22.43 26.62 -113.01
C ARG A 81 -22.10 27.82 -112.14
N GLU A 82 -22.68 29.00 -112.40
CA GLU A 82 -22.38 30.22 -111.65
C GLU A 82 -22.88 30.16 -110.19
N LYS A 83 -24.05 29.56 -109.97
CA LYS A 83 -24.62 29.34 -108.63
C LYS A 83 -23.78 28.34 -107.83
N HIS A 84 -23.38 27.23 -108.46
CA HIS A 84 -22.53 26.23 -107.83
C HIS A 84 -21.12 26.76 -107.54
N GLN A 85 -20.58 27.65 -108.37
CA GLN A 85 -19.31 28.32 -108.11
C GLN A 85 -19.40 29.23 -106.87
N ARG A 86 -20.45 30.06 -106.75
CA ARG A 86 -20.64 30.91 -105.56
C ARG A 86 -20.78 30.11 -104.26
N GLN A 87 -21.44 28.94 -104.31
CA GLN A 87 -21.53 28.03 -103.17
C GLN A 87 -20.17 27.44 -102.80
N LEU A 88 -19.36 27.06 -103.79
CA LEU A 88 -18.00 26.56 -103.57
C LEU A 88 -17.09 27.64 -102.95
N ASP A 89 -17.16 28.88 -103.45
CA ASP A 89 -16.36 29.99 -102.93
C ASP A 89 -16.75 30.29 -101.46
N ALA A 90 -18.04 30.25 -101.13
CA ALA A 90 -18.51 30.40 -99.75
C ALA A 90 -18.04 29.24 -98.84
N ALA A 91 -18.08 28.00 -99.32
CA ALA A 91 -17.60 26.83 -98.59
C ALA A 91 -16.08 26.86 -98.35
N LEU A 92 -15.30 27.38 -99.31
CA LEU A 92 -13.86 27.59 -99.15
C LEU A 92 -13.56 28.59 -98.03
N ILE A 93 -14.27 29.72 -98.00
CA ILE A 93 -14.12 30.73 -96.93
C ILE A 93 -14.51 30.16 -95.56
N ASP A 94 -15.61 29.40 -95.46
CA ASP A 94 -16.00 28.75 -94.20
C ASP A 94 -14.94 27.73 -93.75
N CYS A 95 -14.43 26.90 -94.67
CA CYS A 95 -13.38 25.92 -94.37
C CYS A 95 -12.09 26.58 -93.87
N ASP A 96 -11.66 27.70 -94.48
CA ASP A 96 -10.51 28.47 -94.00
C ASP A 96 -10.74 28.98 -92.57
N ASN A 97 -11.94 29.45 -92.25
CA ASN A 97 -12.30 29.85 -90.89
C ASN A 97 -12.32 28.66 -89.91
N LYS A 98 -12.87 27.51 -90.30
CA LYS A 98 -12.84 26.28 -89.48
C LYS A 98 -11.42 25.79 -89.24
N LYS A 99 -10.54 25.86 -90.26
CA LYS A 99 -9.12 25.55 -90.14
C LYS A 99 -8.42 26.46 -89.15
N ASN A 100 -8.65 27.77 -89.26
CA ASN A 100 -8.11 28.75 -88.33
C ASN A 100 -8.57 28.47 -86.89
N LEU A 101 -9.86 28.19 -86.68
CA LEU A 101 -10.39 27.82 -85.37
C LEU A 101 -9.77 26.53 -84.83
N TYR A 102 -9.56 25.52 -85.67
CA TYR A 102 -8.91 24.28 -85.27
C TYR A 102 -7.43 24.49 -84.87
N LEU A 103 -6.68 25.28 -85.65
CA LEU A 103 -5.29 25.62 -85.32
C LEU A 103 -5.18 26.40 -84.00
N LEU A 104 -6.10 27.33 -83.75
CA LEU A 104 -6.20 28.03 -82.46
C LEU A 104 -6.50 27.05 -81.32
N ALA A 105 -7.45 26.13 -81.50
CA ALA A 105 -7.78 25.13 -80.51
C ALA A 105 -6.60 24.18 -80.20
N ILE A 106 -5.80 23.80 -81.20
CA ILE A 106 -4.55 23.05 -80.99
C ILE A 106 -3.57 23.84 -80.13
N SER A 107 -3.38 25.14 -80.41
CA SER A 107 -2.47 25.99 -79.64
C SER A 107 -2.89 26.07 -78.17
N VAL A 108 -4.19 26.28 -77.90
CA VAL A 108 -4.75 26.31 -76.54
C VAL A 108 -4.56 24.95 -75.84
N ALA A 109 -4.93 23.85 -76.50
CA ALA A 109 -4.80 22.51 -75.91
C ALA A 109 -3.34 22.14 -75.59
N ASN A 110 -2.38 22.53 -76.44
CA ASN A 110 -0.96 22.28 -76.21
C ASN A 110 -0.42 23.14 -75.05
N ALA A 111 -0.83 24.41 -74.97
CA ALA A 111 -0.44 25.30 -73.88
C ALA A 111 -0.97 24.78 -72.53
N GLU A 112 -2.25 24.39 -72.47
CA GLU A 112 -2.82 23.81 -71.26
C GLU A 112 -2.19 22.45 -70.92
N ARG A 113 -1.90 21.59 -71.92
CA ARG A 113 -1.18 20.33 -71.69
C ARG A 113 0.17 20.58 -71.02
N ALA A 114 0.98 21.49 -71.57
CA ALA A 114 2.28 21.83 -71.03
C ALA A 114 2.13 22.32 -69.59
N LYS A 115 1.24 23.29 -69.35
CA LYS A 115 0.96 23.81 -68.02
C LYS A 115 0.53 22.72 -67.03
N TYR A 116 -0.41 21.87 -67.43
CA TYR A 116 -0.96 20.80 -66.59
C TYR A 116 0.12 19.81 -66.16
N PHE A 117 0.95 19.34 -67.09
CA PHE A 117 1.92 18.26 -66.82
C PHE A 117 3.26 18.76 -66.29
N GLU A 118 3.70 19.95 -66.71
CA GLU A 118 5.03 20.47 -66.40
C GLU A 118 5.01 21.41 -65.18
N GLU A 119 3.89 22.07 -64.89
CA GLU A 119 3.75 22.97 -63.73
C GLU A 119 2.78 22.44 -62.68
N ASP A 120 1.51 22.21 -63.04
CA ASP A 120 0.45 22.00 -62.06
C ASP A 120 0.54 20.61 -61.39
N MET A 121 0.82 19.56 -62.17
CA MET A 121 0.94 18.20 -61.66
C MET A 121 2.09 18.02 -60.66
N PRO A 122 3.32 18.52 -60.90
CA PRO A 122 4.39 18.47 -59.91
C PRO A 122 4.03 19.16 -58.59
N VAL A 123 3.39 20.34 -58.64
CA VAL A 123 2.95 21.07 -57.44
C VAL A 123 1.87 20.29 -56.68
N LEU A 124 0.91 19.72 -57.40
CA LEU A 124 -0.14 18.87 -56.79
C LEU A 124 0.39 17.52 -56.31
N ALA A 125 1.49 17.03 -56.88
CA ALA A 125 2.17 15.83 -56.40
C ALA A 125 2.91 16.06 -55.08
N ASP A 126 3.06 17.32 -54.64
CA ASP A 126 3.64 17.68 -53.34
C ASP A 126 2.67 17.49 -52.15
N VAL A 127 1.65 16.65 -52.32
CA VAL A 127 0.86 16.03 -51.23
C VAL A 127 1.76 15.32 -50.19
N LYS A 128 3.04 15.08 -50.52
CA LYS A 128 4.07 14.65 -49.57
C LYS A 128 4.16 15.55 -48.34
N GLU A 129 4.04 16.87 -48.50
CA GLU A 129 4.08 17.79 -47.36
C GLU A 129 2.85 17.63 -46.45
N LEU A 130 1.67 17.39 -47.02
CA LEU A 130 0.45 17.11 -46.26
C LEU A 130 0.60 15.81 -45.44
N ASP A 131 1.13 14.76 -46.06
CA ASP A 131 1.36 13.48 -45.40
C ASP A 131 2.47 13.56 -44.32
N ALA A 132 3.58 14.23 -44.62
CA ALA A 132 4.64 14.51 -43.67
C ALA A 132 4.11 15.29 -42.47
N SER A 133 3.31 16.34 -42.71
CA SER A 133 2.67 17.14 -41.67
C SER A 133 1.70 16.31 -40.81
N ARG A 134 0.93 15.39 -41.41
CA ARG A 134 0.09 14.43 -40.66
C ARG A 134 0.93 13.57 -39.73
N THR A 135 2.01 12.98 -40.26
CA THR A 135 2.91 12.11 -39.49
C THR A 135 3.61 12.86 -38.37
N LEU A 136 4.07 14.10 -38.62
CA LEU A 136 4.66 14.97 -37.59
C LEU A 136 3.66 15.34 -36.50
N THR A 137 2.41 15.61 -36.86
CA THR A 137 1.34 15.90 -35.89
C THR A 137 1.09 14.70 -34.98
N LEU A 138 0.97 13.49 -35.57
CA LEU A 138 0.80 12.26 -34.79
C LEU A 138 2.00 12.01 -33.85
N LYS A 139 3.23 12.17 -34.36
CA LYS A 139 4.45 12.05 -33.57
C LYS A 139 4.44 13.01 -32.37
N ALA A 140 4.02 14.26 -32.56
CA ALA A 140 3.96 15.24 -31.48
C ALA A 140 2.95 14.82 -30.39
N ILE A 141 1.75 14.38 -30.79
CA ILE A 141 0.71 13.91 -29.86
C ILE A 141 1.18 12.68 -29.07
N LEU A 142 1.81 11.70 -29.73
CA LEU A 142 2.32 10.51 -29.06
C LEU A 142 3.48 10.82 -28.11
N ARG A 143 4.37 11.75 -28.47
CA ARG A 143 5.42 12.22 -27.55
C ARG A 143 4.82 12.90 -26.32
N HIS A 144 3.75 13.66 -26.50
CA HIS A 144 3.05 14.32 -25.40
C HIS A 144 2.38 13.31 -24.46
N TYR A 145 1.71 12.29 -25.02
CA TYR A 145 1.17 11.16 -24.26
C TYR A 145 2.24 10.50 -23.37
N ILE A 146 3.40 10.15 -23.96
CA ILE A 146 4.51 9.53 -23.22
C ILE A 146 5.02 10.44 -22.10
N SER A 147 5.08 11.76 -22.36
CA SER A 147 5.49 12.76 -21.37
C SER A 147 4.54 12.81 -20.16
N LEU A 148 3.22 12.82 -20.40
CA LEU A 148 2.20 12.82 -19.34
C LEU A 148 2.29 11.56 -18.47
N GLU A 149 2.42 10.38 -19.07
CA GLU A 149 2.62 9.12 -18.35
C GLU A 149 3.92 9.13 -17.53
N SER A 150 5.02 9.59 -18.11
CA SER A 150 6.32 9.68 -17.41
C SER A 150 6.22 10.58 -16.17
N GLN A 151 5.56 11.72 -16.28
CA GLN A 151 5.34 12.65 -15.16
C GLN A 151 4.49 12.03 -14.05
N LEU A 152 3.45 11.27 -14.41
CA LEU A 152 2.67 10.51 -13.44
C LEU A 152 3.57 9.53 -12.67
N LEU A 153 4.35 8.72 -13.39
CA LEU A 153 5.22 7.71 -12.78
C LEU A 153 6.21 8.33 -11.79
N THR A 154 6.86 9.45 -12.16
CA THR A 154 7.76 10.17 -11.25
C THR A 154 7.03 10.66 -10.00
N THR A 155 5.81 11.18 -10.15
CA THR A 155 5.02 11.68 -9.01
C THR A 155 4.59 10.54 -8.08
N VAL A 156 4.17 9.41 -8.64
CA VAL A 156 3.75 8.23 -7.88
C VAL A 156 4.94 7.63 -7.13
N GLN A 157 6.10 7.52 -7.80
CA GLN A 157 7.33 7.05 -7.16
C GLN A 157 7.68 7.92 -5.95
N LYS A 158 7.69 9.24 -6.12
CA LYS A 158 7.93 10.16 -5.01
C LYS A 158 6.96 9.96 -3.84
N CYS A 159 5.66 9.79 -4.13
CA CYS A 159 4.68 9.52 -3.07
C CYS A 159 5.00 8.23 -2.30
N HIS A 160 5.46 7.19 -2.99
CA HIS A 160 5.85 5.94 -2.34
C HIS A 160 7.13 6.11 -1.51
N ASP A 161 8.12 6.83 -2.04
CA ASP A 161 9.37 7.12 -1.32
C ASP A 161 9.12 7.92 -0.03
N ASP A 162 8.21 8.90 -0.07
CA ASP A 162 7.79 9.69 1.10
C ASP A 162 7.11 8.80 2.16
N VAL A 163 6.24 7.87 1.73
CA VAL A 163 5.59 6.91 2.63
C VAL A 163 6.60 5.94 3.21
N LEU A 164 7.52 5.41 2.40
CA LEU A 164 8.57 4.50 2.84
C LEU A 164 9.46 5.18 3.89
N THR A 165 9.87 6.43 3.65
CA THR A 165 10.63 7.22 4.62
C THR A 165 9.89 7.37 5.95
N THR A 166 8.56 7.45 5.92
CA THR A 166 7.75 7.53 7.15
C THR A 166 7.67 6.19 7.85
N VAL A 167 7.56 5.09 7.10
CA VAL A 167 7.56 3.72 7.64
C VAL A 167 8.91 3.38 8.28
N GLU A 168 10.02 3.75 7.65
CA GLU A 168 11.37 3.53 8.17
C GLU A 168 11.66 4.30 9.46
N LYS A 169 10.89 5.34 9.77
CA LYS A 169 11.00 6.10 11.03
C LYS A 169 10.28 5.44 12.19
N ILE A 170 9.50 4.37 11.97
CA ILE A 170 8.79 3.67 13.04
C ILE A 170 9.81 2.92 13.90
N ASP A 171 9.96 3.37 15.15
CA ASP A 171 10.83 2.74 16.15
C ASP A 171 9.98 2.25 17.34
N PRO A 172 9.84 0.92 17.52
CA PRO A 172 9.04 0.35 18.59
C PRO A 172 9.47 0.78 20.00
N LEU A 173 10.76 1.05 20.22
CA LEU A 173 11.27 1.44 21.53
C LEU A 173 10.91 2.88 21.87
N ILE A 174 10.95 3.77 20.87
CA ILE A 174 10.49 5.15 21.02
C ILE A 174 8.99 5.17 21.32
N ASP A 175 8.19 4.44 20.55
CA ASP A 175 6.74 4.37 20.74
C ASP A 175 6.37 3.81 22.12
N ALA A 176 7.01 2.71 22.54
CA ALA A 176 6.83 2.14 23.87
C ALA A 176 7.22 3.14 24.98
N SER A 177 8.31 3.89 24.82
CA SER A 177 8.74 4.89 25.81
C SER A 177 7.74 6.05 25.95
N VAL A 178 7.13 6.47 24.84
CA VAL A 178 6.09 7.51 24.84
C VAL A 178 4.84 6.98 25.52
N PHE A 179 4.44 5.74 25.22
CA PHE A 179 3.32 5.09 25.90
C PHE A 179 3.55 4.98 27.41
N THR A 180 4.67 4.42 27.85
CA THR A 180 5.00 4.25 29.27
C THR A 180 5.01 5.59 30.00
N ARG A 181 5.60 6.64 29.42
CA ARG A 181 5.59 7.98 30.02
C ARG A 181 4.18 8.52 30.19
N ASN A 182 3.31 8.34 29.19
CA ASN A 182 1.94 8.81 29.25
C ASN A 182 1.09 8.00 30.25
N ALA A 183 1.27 6.67 30.29
CA ALA A 183 0.56 5.76 31.19
C ALA A 183 1.00 5.92 32.66
N LEU A 184 2.30 6.05 32.92
CA LEU A 184 2.81 6.24 34.28
C LEU A 184 2.60 7.68 34.80
N ASN A 185 2.58 8.69 33.93
CA ASN A 185 2.16 10.05 34.33
C ASN A 185 0.66 10.14 34.67
N THR A 186 -0.13 9.11 34.37
CA THR A 186 -1.55 9.01 34.76
C THR A 186 -1.79 8.17 36.01
N GLU A 187 -0.76 7.61 36.65
CA GLU A 187 -0.92 6.89 37.92
C GLU A 187 -0.99 7.85 39.12
N ASP A 188 -2.22 7.92 39.64
CA ASP A 188 -2.64 8.19 41.01
C ASP A 188 -1.62 8.84 41.96
N ILE A 189 -1.96 10.06 42.38
CA ILE A 189 -1.43 10.81 43.53
C ILE A 189 -1.61 10.02 44.87
N ASN A 190 -2.14 8.79 44.82
CA ASN A 190 -2.52 7.95 45.95
C ASN A 190 -1.53 6.83 46.30
N GLU A 191 -0.44 6.61 45.55
CA GLU A 191 0.60 5.67 45.99
C GLU A 191 1.53 6.26 47.06
N LYS A 192 0.94 6.91 48.08
CA LYS A 192 1.64 7.38 49.28
C LYS A 192 2.22 6.24 50.13
N ALA A 193 1.89 4.98 49.81
CA ALA A 193 2.37 3.80 50.52
C ALA A 193 3.81 3.37 50.13
N ALA A 194 4.33 3.80 48.97
CA ALA A 194 5.64 3.35 48.48
C ALA A 194 6.81 3.70 49.42
N ASN A 195 6.65 4.71 50.28
CA ASN A 195 7.68 5.18 51.22
C ASN A 195 7.27 5.06 52.71
N VAL A 196 6.19 4.33 53.01
CA VAL A 196 5.71 4.18 54.40
C VAL A 196 6.12 2.82 54.94
N ALA A 197 7.03 2.81 55.91
CA ALA A 197 7.33 1.62 56.71
C ALA A 197 6.22 1.41 57.75
N PHE A 198 5.78 0.16 57.92
CA PHE A 198 4.85 -0.19 58.99
C PHE A 198 5.61 -0.30 60.32
N SER A 199 5.05 0.26 61.39
CA SER A 199 5.54 0.13 62.75
C SER A 199 4.54 -0.62 63.62
N PHE A 200 5.05 -1.26 64.68
CA PHE A 200 4.20 -1.87 65.69
C PHE A 200 3.32 -0.79 66.36
N MET A 201 2.03 -1.10 66.53
CA MET A 201 1.08 -0.23 67.22
C MET A 201 0.52 -0.99 68.42
N PRO A 202 0.91 -0.65 69.66
CA PRO A 202 0.43 -1.34 70.85
C PRO A 202 -1.07 -1.16 71.00
N TRP A 203 -1.75 -2.18 71.54
CA TRP A 203 -3.18 -2.11 71.79
C TRP A 203 -3.48 -1.05 72.87
N ASN A 204 -4.22 -0.01 72.50
CA ASN A 204 -4.59 1.10 73.40
C ASN A 204 -5.85 0.82 74.23
N GLY A 205 -6.35 -0.42 74.22
CA GLY A 205 -7.32 -0.89 75.18
C GLY A 205 -8.79 -0.49 74.95
N GLY A 206 -9.09 0.44 74.05
CA GLY A 206 -10.46 0.97 73.89
C GLY A 206 -11.00 1.65 75.16
N ALA A 207 -12.26 2.08 75.14
CA ALA A 207 -12.83 2.97 76.17
C ALA A 207 -12.82 2.44 77.64
N ASN A 208 -12.55 1.15 77.86
CA ASN A 208 -12.66 0.49 79.17
C ASN A 208 -11.34 -0.10 79.73
N ALA A 209 -10.19 0.14 79.10
CA ALA A 209 -8.93 -0.52 79.46
C ALA A 209 -7.95 0.39 80.23
N ALA A 210 -8.49 1.26 81.09
CA ALA A 210 -7.69 2.26 81.79
C ALA A 210 -6.56 1.67 82.67
N ASP A 211 -6.63 0.39 83.07
CA ASP A 211 -5.69 -0.18 84.05
C ASP A 211 -5.02 -1.51 83.61
N THR A 212 -5.23 -2.01 82.38
CA THR A 212 -4.60 -3.26 81.92
C THR A 212 -3.71 -3.02 80.72
N ILE A 213 -2.43 -2.76 80.98
CA ILE A 213 -1.40 -2.67 79.94
C ILE A 213 -0.98 -4.09 79.55
N ILE A 214 -1.50 -4.60 78.43
CA ILE A 214 -1.24 -5.97 77.94
C ILE A 214 0.05 -6.05 77.12
N ASP A 215 0.38 -5.01 76.35
CA ASP A 215 1.50 -5.02 75.41
C ASP A 215 2.27 -3.69 75.43
N ARG A 216 3.61 -3.72 75.38
CA ARG A 216 4.49 -2.57 75.70
C ARG A 216 5.61 -2.32 74.69
N ASP A 217 6.02 -3.32 73.92
CA ASP A 217 7.14 -3.20 72.99
C ASP A 217 6.91 -4.06 71.73
N ASP A 218 7.74 -3.85 70.72
CA ASP A 218 7.68 -4.53 69.44
C ASP A 218 8.49 -5.85 69.41
N SER A 219 8.85 -6.37 70.59
CA SER A 219 9.68 -7.57 70.72
C SER A 219 8.86 -8.85 70.81
N LEU A 220 9.42 -9.96 70.33
CA LEU A 220 8.78 -11.28 70.50
C LEU A 220 8.81 -11.69 71.98
N VAL A 221 7.71 -12.31 72.43
CA VAL A 221 7.57 -12.83 73.80
C VAL A 221 8.40 -14.11 73.97
N ALA A 222 9.29 -14.13 74.97
CA ALA A 222 10.25 -15.21 75.22
C ALA A 222 9.92 -16.08 76.46
N SER A 223 8.65 -16.31 76.78
CA SER A 223 8.28 -17.29 77.81
C SER A 223 8.53 -18.73 77.34
N ASP A 224 8.70 -19.69 78.26
CA ASP A 224 8.97 -21.10 77.91
C ASP A 224 7.95 -21.69 76.92
N SER A 225 6.66 -21.38 77.10
CA SER A 225 5.59 -21.80 76.19
C SER A 225 5.64 -21.10 74.83
N ALA A 226 5.99 -19.81 74.80
CA ALA A 226 6.14 -19.05 73.56
C ALA A 226 7.36 -19.49 72.76
N ILE A 227 8.48 -19.81 73.44
CA ILE A 227 9.69 -20.36 72.82
C ILE A 227 9.38 -21.69 72.11
N ILE A 228 8.59 -22.58 72.71
CA ILE A 228 8.16 -23.83 72.06
C ILE A 228 7.35 -23.54 70.78
N PHE A 229 6.42 -22.58 70.83
CA PHE A 229 5.64 -22.16 69.66
C PHE A 229 6.54 -21.58 68.55
N LEU A 230 7.43 -20.65 68.90
CA LEU A 230 8.35 -20.00 67.98
C LEU A 230 9.32 -21.01 67.34
N ASN A 231 9.81 -22.00 68.09
CA ASN A 231 10.63 -23.09 67.55
C ASN A 231 9.88 -23.97 66.55
N ASN A 232 8.64 -24.35 66.85
CA ASN A 232 7.78 -25.10 65.91
C ASN A 232 7.53 -24.32 64.62
N LYS A 233 7.27 -23.00 64.75
CA LYS A 233 7.10 -22.09 63.62
C LYS A 233 8.40 -21.95 62.82
N LEU A 234 9.55 -21.83 63.48
CA LEU A 234 10.87 -21.75 62.84
C LEU A 234 11.17 -23.00 62.01
N VAL A 235 10.93 -24.21 62.54
CA VAL A 235 11.14 -25.46 61.79
C VAL A 235 10.21 -25.54 60.57
N LYS A 236 8.94 -25.16 60.72
CA LYS A 236 7.99 -25.10 59.61
C LYS A 236 8.43 -24.09 58.54
N ASN A 237 8.86 -22.90 58.95
CA ASN A 237 9.32 -21.85 58.05
C ASN A 237 10.61 -22.28 57.32
N ARG A 238 11.54 -22.97 57.96
CA ARG A 238 12.73 -23.55 57.31
C ARG A 238 12.37 -24.55 56.22
N LYS A 239 11.48 -25.49 56.54
CA LYS A 239 11.01 -26.49 55.55
C LYS A 239 10.37 -25.79 54.35
N GLN A 240 9.50 -24.81 54.60
CA GLN A 240 8.85 -24.03 53.55
C GLN A 240 9.87 -23.20 52.73
N LEU A 241 10.88 -22.62 53.38
CA LEU A 241 11.92 -21.83 52.72
C LEU A 241 12.78 -22.69 51.78
N ASN A 242 13.10 -23.91 52.18
CA ASN A 242 13.81 -24.87 51.33
C ASN A 242 12.98 -25.21 50.08
N THR A 243 11.70 -25.59 50.26
CA THR A 243 10.80 -25.89 49.13
C THR A 243 10.67 -24.70 48.17
N LEU A 244 10.44 -23.48 48.70
CA LEU A 244 10.37 -22.28 47.87
C LEU A 244 11.70 -21.97 47.17
N GLY A 245 12.83 -22.30 47.80
CA GLY A 245 14.17 -22.15 47.22
C GLY A 245 14.38 -23.07 46.02
N ASP A 246 14.00 -24.34 46.15
CA ASP A 246 14.10 -25.35 45.10
C ASP A 246 13.19 -25.01 43.91
N ASP A 247 11.93 -24.65 44.17
CA ASP A 247 10.97 -24.26 43.14
C ASP A 247 11.43 -23.01 42.37
N LEU A 248 11.94 -22.01 43.08
CA LEU A 248 12.49 -20.80 42.46
C LEU A 248 13.72 -21.12 41.60
N SER A 249 14.62 -21.98 42.09
CA SER A 249 15.79 -22.40 41.31
C SER A 249 15.37 -23.12 40.01
N LYS A 250 14.39 -24.02 40.11
CA LYS A 250 13.85 -24.74 38.95
C LYS A 250 13.25 -23.79 37.91
N LYS A 251 12.42 -22.84 38.34
CA LYS A 251 11.77 -21.86 37.44
C LYS A 251 12.77 -20.88 36.82
N SER A 252 13.74 -20.40 37.60
CA SER A 252 14.83 -19.57 37.09
C SER A 252 15.70 -20.30 36.06
N SER A 253 15.93 -21.61 36.26
CA SER A 253 16.64 -22.42 35.27
C SER A 253 15.81 -22.67 34.00
N GLU A 254 14.49 -22.82 34.11
CA GLU A 254 13.62 -22.95 32.92
C GLU A 254 13.62 -21.65 32.11
N LEU A 255 13.59 -20.50 32.79
CA LEU A 255 13.65 -19.18 32.15
C LEU A 255 14.99 -18.95 31.43
N SER A 256 16.11 -19.33 32.05
CA SER A 256 17.44 -19.13 31.43
C SER A 256 17.70 -20.02 30.22
N GLN A 257 17.02 -21.16 30.13
CA GLN A 257 17.11 -22.09 28.99
C GLN A 257 16.13 -21.73 27.86
N LEU A 258 15.22 -20.79 28.09
CA LEU A 258 14.22 -20.39 27.11
C LEU A 258 14.88 -19.53 26.02
N ASN A 259 14.85 -20.04 24.79
CA ASN A 259 15.34 -19.29 23.62
C ASN A 259 14.17 -18.56 22.96
N LEU A 260 14.36 -17.26 22.77
CA LEU A 260 13.45 -16.45 21.96
C LEU A 260 13.79 -16.66 20.47
N ALA A 261 12.75 -16.70 19.63
CA ALA A 261 12.95 -16.76 18.18
C ALA A 261 13.63 -15.46 17.67
N ASP A 262 14.45 -15.56 16.63
CA ASP A 262 15.19 -14.41 16.10
C ASP A 262 14.26 -13.36 15.46
N ASN A 263 13.22 -13.83 14.76
CA ASN A 263 12.24 -12.94 14.13
C ASN A 263 11.18 -12.50 15.12
N LYS A 264 11.35 -11.28 15.67
CA LYS A 264 10.44 -10.67 16.63
C LYS A 264 9.02 -10.39 16.11
N ALA A 265 8.79 -10.46 14.80
CA ALA A 265 7.47 -10.29 14.19
C ALA A 265 6.78 -11.64 13.88
N SER A 266 7.35 -12.76 14.34
CA SER A 266 6.80 -14.08 14.08
C SER A 266 5.86 -14.56 15.21
N PRO A 267 4.83 -15.35 14.89
CA PRO A 267 3.97 -15.96 15.90
C PRO A 267 4.71 -16.84 16.91
N ASP A 268 5.86 -17.39 16.53
CA ASP A 268 6.67 -18.23 17.42
C ASP A 268 7.49 -17.41 18.41
N TYR A 269 7.92 -16.19 18.04
CA TYR A 269 8.47 -15.24 19.00
C TYR A 269 7.43 -14.89 20.07
N ASP A 270 6.19 -14.62 19.66
CA ASP A 270 5.10 -14.26 20.59
C ASP A 270 4.83 -15.39 21.60
N LYS A 271 4.78 -16.65 21.13
CA LYS A 271 4.59 -17.81 22.02
C LYS A 271 5.74 -17.96 23.02
N SER A 272 6.98 -17.88 22.54
CA SER A 272 8.15 -17.98 23.42
C SER A 272 8.22 -16.81 24.40
N LYS A 273 7.83 -15.60 23.95
CA LYS A 273 7.79 -14.41 24.79
C LYS A 273 6.70 -14.50 25.86
N GLU A 274 5.52 -15.01 25.55
CA GLU A 274 4.47 -15.23 26.57
C GLU A 274 4.93 -16.28 27.59
N LYS A 275 5.55 -17.38 27.15
CA LYS A 275 6.13 -18.36 28.07
C LYS A 275 7.19 -17.72 28.99
N MET A 276 8.02 -16.81 28.46
CA MET A 276 8.99 -16.05 29.23
C MET A 276 8.29 -15.20 30.30
N MET A 277 7.26 -14.45 29.92
CA MET A 277 6.50 -13.61 30.86
C MET A 277 5.81 -14.44 31.94
N GLU A 278 5.26 -15.61 31.61
CA GLU A 278 4.62 -16.50 32.58
C GLU A 278 5.63 -17.00 33.63
N LEU A 279 6.82 -17.41 33.20
CA LEU A 279 7.89 -17.80 34.13
C LEU A 279 8.34 -16.62 35.01
N GLU A 280 8.45 -15.41 34.46
CA GLU A 280 8.78 -14.20 35.24
C GLU A 280 7.71 -13.89 36.30
N ARG A 281 6.41 -14.05 35.97
CA ARG A 281 5.30 -13.88 36.91
C ARG A 281 5.37 -14.91 38.04
N GLU A 282 5.59 -16.18 37.71
CA GLU A 282 5.72 -17.26 38.70
C GLU A 282 6.93 -17.04 39.62
N ILE A 283 8.09 -16.70 39.06
CA ILE A 283 9.31 -16.39 39.83
C ILE A 283 9.08 -15.21 40.77
N THR A 284 8.38 -14.16 40.31
CA THR A 284 8.06 -12.98 41.11
C THR A 284 7.22 -13.36 42.34
N LEU A 285 6.19 -14.20 42.14
CA LEU A 285 5.33 -14.67 43.23
C LEU A 285 6.09 -15.55 44.23
N LEU A 286 6.87 -16.51 43.74
CA LEU A 286 7.70 -17.39 44.58
C LEU A 286 8.75 -16.61 45.36
N SER A 287 9.43 -15.66 44.72
CA SER A 287 10.43 -14.78 45.34
C SER A 287 9.79 -13.93 46.45
N THR A 288 8.60 -13.38 46.20
CA THR A 288 7.83 -12.62 47.20
C THR A 288 7.46 -13.51 48.39
N GLN A 289 6.97 -14.72 48.16
CA GLN A 289 6.66 -15.68 49.23
C GLN A 289 7.90 -16.06 50.04
N LYS A 290 9.03 -16.28 49.35
CA LYS A 290 10.33 -16.57 49.98
C LYS A 290 10.76 -15.44 50.91
N VAL A 291 10.64 -14.19 50.48
CA VAL A 291 10.95 -13.01 51.31
C VAL A 291 10.06 -12.96 52.55
N ARG A 292 8.74 -13.21 52.42
CA ARG A 292 7.80 -13.26 53.56
C ARG A 292 8.23 -14.30 54.60
N VAL A 293 8.41 -15.55 54.19
CA VAL A 293 8.79 -16.66 55.09
C VAL A 293 10.17 -16.42 55.70
N LYS A 294 11.12 -15.91 54.91
CA LYS A 294 12.46 -15.58 55.38
C LYS A 294 12.42 -14.46 56.44
N SER A 295 11.64 -13.41 56.24
CA SER A 295 11.52 -12.32 57.22
C SER A 295 10.97 -12.79 58.56
N GLU A 296 9.97 -13.68 58.57
CA GLU A 296 9.47 -14.31 59.80
C GLU A 296 10.58 -15.14 60.47
N LEU A 297 11.31 -15.94 59.70
CA LEU A 297 12.39 -16.79 60.20
C LEU A 297 13.54 -15.98 60.79
N ASP A 298 13.99 -14.93 60.10
CA ASP A 298 15.09 -14.07 60.54
C ASP A 298 14.72 -13.36 61.85
N LEU A 299 13.48 -12.87 61.98
CA LEU A 299 12.97 -12.24 63.20
C LEU A 299 12.95 -13.22 64.39
N ILE A 300 12.51 -14.47 64.16
CA ILE A 300 12.51 -15.50 65.21
C ILE A 300 13.95 -15.83 65.63
N ILE A 301 14.85 -16.08 64.67
CA ILE A 301 16.27 -16.39 64.96
C ILE A 301 16.95 -15.26 65.73
N GLN A 302 16.69 -14.00 65.36
CA GLN A 302 17.26 -12.85 66.06
C GLN A 302 16.85 -12.79 67.54
N ASN A 303 15.63 -13.26 67.88
CA ASN A 303 15.09 -13.13 69.24
C ASN A 303 15.39 -14.34 70.13
N ILE A 304 15.21 -15.58 69.63
CA ILE A 304 15.38 -16.81 70.43
C ILE A 304 16.63 -17.61 70.08
N GLY A 305 17.44 -17.17 69.10
CA GLY A 305 18.64 -17.85 68.64
C GLY A 305 18.38 -19.00 67.65
N ASP A 306 19.46 -19.63 67.18
CA ASP A 306 19.44 -20.80 66.27
C ASP A 306 19.58 -22.15 67.02
N ASP A 307 19.54 -22.12 68.35
CA ASP A 307 19.80 -23.30 69.20
C ASP A 307 18.63 -24.30 69.24
N GLY A 308 17.49 -23.98 68.60
CA GLY A 308 16.33 -24.85 68.46
C GLY A 308 16.62 -26.20 67.75
N LEU A 309 17.81 -26.36 67.17
CA LEU A 309 18.31 -27.60 66.56
C LEU A 309 18.55 -28.76 67.54
N ARG A 310 18.51 -28.54 68.86
CA ARG A 310 18.65 -29.64 69.84
C ARG A 310 17.33 -30.34 70.19
N ALA A 311 16.19 -29.80 69.79
CA ALA A 311 14.89 -30.41 70.04
C ALA A 311 14.46 -31.29 68.85
N GLN A 312 14.33 -32.59 69.05
CA GLN A 312 13.65 -33.47 68.11
C GLN A 312 12.14 -33.18 68.17
N ASN A 313 11.58 -32.72 67.06
CA ASN A 313 10.14 -32.63 66.92
C ASN A 313 9.53 -34.03 66.85
N HIS A 314 8.64 -34.32 67.78
CA HIS A 314 7.89 -35.56 67.84
C HIS A 314 6.60 -35.42 67.00
N ASP A 315 6.32 -36.39 66.12
CA ASP A 315 5.03 -36.48 65.44
C ASP A 315 4.03 -37.19 66.37
N PHE A 316 3.27 -36.41 67.14
CA PHE A 316 2.33 -36.96 68.09
C PHE A 316 1.00 -37.33 67.44
N LYS A 317 0.62 -38.61 67.54
CA LYS A 317 -0.72 -39.09 67.19
C LYS A 317 -1.55 -39.31 68.44
N SER A 318 -2.83 -38.94 68.39
CA SER A 318 -3.78 -39.29 69.45
C SER A 318 -4.00 -40.80 69.49
N SER A 319 -3.75 -41.38 70.67
CA SER A 319 -3.79 -42.82 70.90
C SER A 319 -4.52 -43.12 72.21
N SER A 320 -5.23 -44.26 72.22
CA SER A 320 -5.87 -44.81 73.41
C SER A 320 -5.06 -45.97 73.97
N PHE A 321 -4.87 -46.01 75.28
CA PHE A 321 -4.07 -47.03 75.95
C PHE A 321 -4.98 -48.07 76.62
N THR A 322 -4.87 -49.33 76.19
CA THR A 322 -5.66 -50.46 76.71
C THR A 322 -5.12 -50.99 78.05
N ILE A 323 -3.88 -50.64 78.40
CA ILE A 323 -3.21 -51.02 79.65
C ILE A 323 -2.94 -49.73 80.44
N PRO A 324 -3.04 -49.74 81.79
CA PRO A 324 -2.69 -48.58 82.61
C PRO A 324 -1.27 -48.09 82.29
N THR A 325 -1.17 -46.91 81.68
CA THR A 325 0.11 -46.34 81.21
C THR A 325 0.35 -45.03 81.94
N THR A 326 1.56 -44.82 82.43
CA THR A 326 1.92 -43.57 83.12
C THR A 326 2.27 -42.49 82.10
N CYS A 327 1.74 -41.27 82.28
CA CYS A 327 2.10 -40.14 81.42
C CYS A 327 3.50 -39.63 81.77
N ASP A 328 4.41 -39.61 80.80
CA ASP A 328 5.80 -39.15 81.04
C ASP A 328 5.91 -37.65 81.36
N PHE A 329 4.85 -36.86 81.14
CA PHE A 329 4.84 -35.42 81.45
C PHE A 329 4.32 -35.11 82.87
N CYS A 330 3.14 -35.63 83.23
CA CYS A 330 2.49 -35.32 84.51
C CYS A 330 2.45 -36.50 85.48
N ASN A 331 3.02 -37.66 85.13
CA ASN A 331 3.05 -38.90 85.90
C ASN A 331 1.67 -39.47 86.30
N SER A 332 0.57 -38.95 85.75
CA SER A 332 -0.76 -39.50 85.96
C SER A 332 -0.97 -40.77 85.14
N THR A 333 -1.74 -41.73 85.66
CA THR A 333 -2.14 -42.93 84.93
C THR A 333 -3.20 -42.60 83.87
N ILE A 334 -2.89 -42.88 82.60
CA ILE A 334 -3.79 -42.79 81.46
C ILE A 334 -4.25 -44.21 81.11
N TRP A 335 -5.57 -44.44 81.14
CA TRP A 335 -6.15 -45.74 80.82
C TRP A 335 -7.59 -45.61 80.30
N GLY A 336 -7.96 -46.45 79.34
CA GLY A 336 -9.32 -46.61 78.84
C GLY A 336 -9.62 -45.84 77.55
N LEU A 337 -10.74 -46.20 76.90
CA LEU A 337 -11.18 -45.63 75.62
C LEU A 337 -11.54 -44.13 75.70
N SER A 338 -11.78 -43.62 76.91
CA SER A 338 -12.18 -42.24 77.20
C SER A 338 -10.99 -41.30 77.47
N ASN A 339 -9.85 -41.82 77.95
CA ASN A 339 -8.66 -41.00 78.25
C ASN A 339 -7.65 -41.10 77.09
N LYS A 340 -7.69 -40.11 76.19
CA LYS A 340 -6.79 -40.03 75.04
C LYS A 340 -5.46 -39.41 75.47
N GLY A 341 -4.35 -40.10 75.18
CA GLY A 341 -3.01 -39.50 75.26
C GLY A 341 -2.42 -39.27 73.87
N LEU A 342 -1.17 -38.83 73.85
CA LEU A 342 -0.39 -38.62 72.63
C LEU A 342 0.76 -39.62 72.62
N THR A 343 0.95 -40.34 71.52
CA THR A 343 2.13 -41.18 71.27
C THR A 343 2.95 -40.56 70.16
N CYS A 344 4.25 -40.38 70.38
CA CYS A 344 5.16 -40.06 69.28
C CYS A 344 5.21 -41.24 68.30
N LYS A 345 5.16 -40.94 67.01
CA LYS A 345 5.44 -41.90 65.94
C LYS A 345 6.92 -42.16 65.75
#